data_AF-A0A7X2D884-F1
#
_entry.id   AF-A0A7X2D884-F1
#
_cell.length_a   1.000
_cell.length_b   1.000
_cell.length_c   1.000
_cell.angle_alpha   90.00
_cell.angle_beta   90.00
_cell.angle_gamma   90.00
#
_symmetry.space_group_name_H-M   'P 1'
#
loop_
_entity.id
_entity.type
_entity.pdbx_description
1 polymer ?
#
loop_
_entity_poly.entity_id
_entity_poly.type
_entity_poly.pdbx_seq_one_letter_code
_entity_poly.pdbx_strand_id
1 'polypeptide(L)'
;MENMTSKQWTRKIITDLGIFLLLMALEAKATSPLQMKVEIGFEGFYKIGSWTPLRVFLENQGPSLEGTLLIKVARGNPLEQDPTEIIYSIPVFLPSSSRKLYQVNVLLETDVYPLQVSLISGKESLLKKEIPIQPFYMDEGFILVVNKTHAGFDFLAQGKIKKVRQVLYTDPNKLPSHWIGYDAIQTLILDDIESLELSSEQEKAIEEWLSIGGRLIITAKGGYGKFKSS
;
A
#
# COMPACT_ATOMS: atom_id res chain seq x y z
N MET A 1 14.05 70.73 -36.50
CA MET A 1 13.16 69.59 -36.83
C MET A 1 13.95 68.32 -36.58
N GLU A 2 13.74 67.63 -35.46
CA GLU A 2 13.55 66.17 -35.40
C GLU A 2 13.27 65.76 -33.96
N ASN A 3 12.01 65.44 -33.69
CA ASN A 3 11.53 64.97 -32.40
C ASN A 3 11.92 63.50 -32.23
N MET A 4 12.92 63.24 -31.38
CA MET A 4 13.20 61.88 -30.91
C MET A 4 12.12 61.45 -29.91
N THR A 5 11.28 60.55 -30.38
CA THR A 5 10.02 60.08 -29.79
C THR A 5 10.19 59.32 -28.47
N SER A 6 9.41 59.70 -27.46
CA SER A 6 9.31 59.08 -26.11
C SER A 6 8.93 57.59 -26.08
N LYS A 7 8.58 57.00 -27.23
CA LYS A 7 8.19 55.58 -27.38
C LYS A 7 9.33 54.57 -27.25
N GLN A 8 10.59 54.99 -27.35
CA GLN A 8 11.73 54.06 -27.31
C GLN A 8 12.23 53.77 -25.88
N TRP A 9 12.01 54.68 -24.93
CA TRP A 9 12.40 54.48 -23.52
C TRP A 9 11.45 53.57 -22.75
N THR A 10 10.15 53.58 -23.07
CA THR A 10 9.16 52.73 -22.41
C THR A 10 9.27 51.26 -22.83
N ARG A 11 9.70 50.96 -24.06
CA ARG A 11 9.86 49.57 -24.53
C ARG A 11 11.05 48.85 -23.90
N LYS A 12 12.13 49.56 -23.54
CA LYS A 12 13.30 48.95 -22.85
C LYS A 12 13.03 48.64 -21.38
N ILE A 13 12.34 49.52 -20.66
CA ILE A 13 12.02 49.28 -19.24
C ILE A 13 11.00 48.15 -19.08
N ILE A 14 10.04 48.01 -20.00
CA ILE A 14 9.04 46.91 -19.98
C ILE A 14 9.68 45.56 -20.36
N THR A 15 10.73 45.55 -21.20
CA THR A 15 11.43 44.30 -21.57
C THR A 15 12.38 43.83 -20.48
N ASP A 16 13.10 44.73 -19.80
CA ASP A 16 13.98 44.35 -18.68
C ASP A 16 13.19 43.97 -17.41
N LEU A 17 12.02 44.59 -17.16
CA LEU A 17 11.13 44.18 -16.05
C LEU A 17 10.44 42.84 -16.34
N GLY A 18 10.13 42.55 -17.61
CA GLY A 18 9.56 41.26 -18.04
C GLY A 18 10.54 40.10 -18.00
N ILE A 19 11.83 40.36 -18.23
CA ILE A 19 12.89 39.34 -18.13
C ILE A 19 13.26 39.07 -16.65
N PHE A 20 13.17 40.09 -15.78
CA PHE A 20 13.37 39.89 -14.34
C PHE A 20 12.20 39.15 -13.66
N LEU A 21 10.97 39.29 -14.17
CA LEU A 21 9.78 38.57 -13.69
C LEU A 21 9.67 37.12 -14.22
N LEU A 22 10.37 36.76 -15.30
CA LEU A 22 10.40 35.38 -15.82
C LEU A 22 11.45 34.49 -15.11
N LEU A 23 12.32 35.07 -14.27
CA LEU A 23 13.24 34.32 -13.41
C LEU A 23 12.63 33.93 -12.05
N MET A 24 11.42 34.38 -11.74
CA MET A 24 10.74 33.97 -10.51
C MET A 24 10.09 32.59 -10.68
N ALA A 25 10.79 31.60 -10.13
CA ALA A 25 10.21 30.40 -9.54
C ALA A 25 9.56 29.40 -10.52
N LEU A 26 10.36 28.85 -11.43
CA LEU A 26 10.24 27.42 -11.67
C LEU A 26 11.02 26.71 -10.55
N GLU A 27 10.47 26.75 -9.33
CA GLU A 27 10.82 25.75 -8.32
C GLU A 27 10.33 24.41 -8.87
N ALA A 28 11.17 23.77 -9.69
CA ALA A 28 11.04 22.35 -9.91
C ALA A 28 11.10 21.73 -8.52
N LYS A 29 9.95 21.29 -7.99
CA LYS A 29 9.91 20.42 -6.82
C LYS A 29 10.84 19.26 -7.15
N ALA A 30 12.07 19.32 -6.63
CA ALA A 30 13.01 18.24 -6.75
C ALA A 30 12.30 17.03 -6.15
N THR A 31 11.91 16.10 -7.01
CA THR A 31 11.31 14.85 -6.54
C THR A 31 12.38 14.21 -5.69
N SER A 32 12.08 14.00 -4.41
CA SER A 32 13.01 13.37 -3.48
C SER A 32 13.54 12.09 -4.13
N PRO A 33 14.88 11.90 -4.19
CA PRO A 33 15.45 10.70 -4.79
C PRO A 33 15.01 9.44 -4.04
N LEU A 34 14.57 9.59 -2.79
CA LEU A 34 14.02 8.53 -1.97
C LEU A 34 12.51 8.71 -1.84
N GLN A 35 11.73 7.67 -2.15
CA GLN A 35 10.27 7.67 -2.05
C GLN A 35 9.78 6.46 -1.25
N MET A 36 8.63 6.65 -0.59
CA MET A 36 7.95 5.61 0.16
C MET A 36 6.47 5.61 -0.20
N LYS A 37 5.92 4.44 -0.54
CA LYS A 37 4.47 4.20 -0.61
C LYS A 37 4.12 3.11 0.40
N VAL A 38 3.04 3.30 1.13
CA VAL A 38 2.54 2.33 2.10
C VAL A 38 1.14 1.93 1.67
N GLU A 39 0.88 0.64 1.57
CA GLU A 39 -0.46 0.09 1.40
C GLU A 39 -0.82 -0.71 2.64
N ILE A 40 -2.06 -0.54 3.12
CA ILE A 40 -2.61 -1.16 4.31
C ILE A 40 -3.68 -2.16 3.88
N GLY A 41 -3.63 -3.38 4.42
CA GLY A 41 -4.65 -4.40 4.19
C GLY A 41 -4.74 -4.82 2.72
N PHE A 42 -5.94 -5.04 2.21
CA PHE A 42 -6.20 -5.32 0.79
C PHE A 42 -7.13 -4.25 0.23
N GLU A 43 -6.75 -3.65 -0.90
CA GLU A 43 -7.45 -2.49 -1.49
C GLU A 43 -7.65 -1.30 -0.51
N GLY A 44 -6.83 -1.20 0.53
CA GLY A 44 -6.99 -0.20 1.60
C GLY A 44 -7.95 -0.61 2.71
N PHE A 45 -8.63 -1.75 2.60
CA PHE A 45 -9.51 -2.31 3.61
C PHE A 45 -8.77 -3.19 4.61
N TYR A 46 -9.09 -3.00 5.88
CA TYR A 46 -8.60 -3.78 7.01
C TYR A 46 -9.57 -3.64 8.19
N LYS A 47 -9.34 -4.42 9.26
CA LYS A 47 -10.21 -4.50 10.43
C LYS A 47 -9.41 -4.22 11.72
N ILE A 48 -10.00 -3.44 12.62
CA ILE A 48 -9.45 -3.25 13.97
C ILE A 48 -9.51 -4.56 14.76
N GLY A 49 -8.43 -4.84 15.49
CA GLY A 49 -8.26 -6.07 16.26
C GLY A 49 -7.81 -7.26 15.42
N SER A 50 -7.56 -7.06 14.12
CA SER A 50 -6.99 -8.09 13.24
C SER A 50 -5.59 -7.71 12.78
N TRP A 51 -4.75 -8.73 12.64
CA TRP A 51 -3.45 -8.57 11.99
C TRP A 51 -3.64 -8.16 10.53
N THR A 52 -2.97 -7.09 10.17
CA THR A 52 -3.14 -6.40 8.90
C THR A 52 -1.82 -6.42 8.12
N PRO A 53 -1.80 -6.94 6.88
CA PRO A 53 -0.61 -6.87 6.05
C PRO A 53 -0.35 -5.43 5.63
N LEU A 54 0.87 -4.96 5.86
CA LEU A 54 1.43 -3.72 5.35
C LEU A 54 2.43 -4.01 4.25
N ARG A 55 2.30 -3.28 3.14
CA ARG A 55 3.23 -3.30 2.02
C ARG A 55 3.91 -1.94 1.93
N VAL A 56 5.20 -1.90 2.26
CA VAL A 56 6.02 -0.68 2.19
C VAL A 56 6.92 -0.77 0.96
N PHE A 57 6.59 0.03 -0.05
CA PHE A 57 7.40 0.19 -1.25
C PHE A 57 8.37 1.33 -1.05
N LEU A 58 9.66 1.03 -1.18
CA LEU A 58 10.74 2.01 -1.11
C LEU A 58 11.42 2.09 -2.47
N GLU A 59 11.60 3.30 -2.97
CA GLU A 59 12.32 3.59 -4.20
C GLU A 59 13.49 4.52 -3.88
N ASN A 60 14.69 4.14 -4.34
CA ASN A 60 15.91 4.92 -4.17
C ASN A 60 16.54 5.21 -5.54
N GLN A 61 16.52 6.47 -5.95
CA GLN A 61 17.17 7.02 -7.13
C GLN A 61 18.48 7.75 -6.80
N GLY A 62 18.90 7.73 -5.53
CA GLY A 62 20.16 8.29 -5.05
C GLY A 62 21.23 7.23 -4.80
N PRO A 63 22.29 7.57 -4.05
CA PRO A 63 23.32 6.63 -3.62
C PRO A 63 22.76 5.46 -2.80
N SER A 64 23.53 4.37 -2.72
CA SER A 64 23.18 3.23 -1.89
C SER A 64 22.97 3.64 -0.42
N LEU A 65 21.94 3.08 0.20
CA LEU A 65 21.52 3.44 1.55
C LEU A 65 21.25 2.19 2.39
N GLU A 66 21.78 2.21 3.62
CA GLU A 66 21.41 1.29 4.69
C GLU A 66 20.62 2.04 5.75
N GLY A 67 19.59 1.40 6.29
CA GLY A 67 18.74 2.01 7.30
C GLY A 67 17.83 1.02 7.99
N THR A 68 16.84 1.57 8.68
CA THR A 68 15.83 0.80 9.40
C THR A 68 14.46 1.39 9.14
N LEU A 69 13.55 0.55 8.65
CA LEU A 69 12.14 0.87 8.53
C LEU A 69 11.49 0.65 9.90
N LEU A 70 10.97 1.72 10.49
CA LEU A 70 10.21 1.69 11.73
C LEU A 70 8.72 1.85 11.40
N ILE A 71 7.91 0.94 11.90
CA ILE A 71 6.46 1.00 11.82
C ILE A 71 5.94 1.08 13.25
N LYS A 72 5.30 2.19 13.59
CA LYS A 72 4.78 2.44 14.91
C LYS A 72 3.26 2.44 14.88
N VAL A 73 2.68 1.63 15.75
CA VAL A 73 1.23 1.49 15.93
C VAL A 73 0.87 1.75 17.39
N ALA A 74 -0.23 2.43 17.62
CA ALA A 74 -0.79 2.60 18.96
C ALA A 74 -1.51 1.33 19.40
N ARG A 75 -1.41 1.05 20.70
CA ARG A 75 -1.97 -0.10 21.42
C ARG A 75 -2.61 0.38 22.70
N GLY A 76 -3.67 -0.31 23.11
CA GLY A 76 -4.35 -0.05 24.37
C GLY A 76 -5.62 0.78 24.21
N ASN A 77 -6.11 1.29 25.34
CA ASN A 77 -7.40 1.97 25.40
C ASN A 77 -7.34 3.32 24.66
N PRO A 78 -8.18 3.57 23.64
CA PRO A 78 -8.19 4.83 22.92
C PRO A 78 -8.53 6.06 23.77
N LEU A 79 -9.00 5.86 25.01
CA LEU A 79 -9.31 6.91 25.99
C LEU A 79 -8.10 7.28 26.88
N GLU A 80 -6.98 6.58 26.76
CA GLU A 80 -5.74 6.93 27.47
C GLU A 80 -5.07 8.13 26.80
N GLN A 81 -4.54 9.05 27.60
CA GLN A 81 -3.90 10.27 27.08
C GLN A 81 -2.57 9.99 26.37
N ASP A 82 -1.89 8.91 26.76
CA ASP A 82 -0.62 8.48 26.19
C ASP A 82 -0.73 6.98 25.83
N PRO A 83 -0.95 6.65 24.55
CA PRO A 83 -1.15 5.27 24.15
C PRO A 83 0.17 4.49 24.25
N THR A 84 0.09 3.23 24.63
CA THR A 84 1.25 2.34 24.49
C THR A 84 1.57 2.17 23.01
N GLU A 85 2.84 2.26 22.62
CA GLU A 85 3.25 2.10 21.22
C GLU A 85 3.98 0.78 21.00
N ILE A 86 3.65 0.08 19.92
CA ILE A 86 4.47 -1.03 19.40
C ILE A 86 5.26 -0.52 18.20
N ILE A 87 6.56 -0.80 18.19
CA ILE A 87 7.46 -0.43 17.10
C ILE A 87 8.00 -1.71 16.45
N TYR A 88 7.65 -1.93 15.18
CA TYR A 88 8.26 -2.95 14.34
C TYR A 88 9.49 -2.33 13.66
N SER A 89 10.62 -3.06 13.70
CA SER A 89 11.91 -2.60 13.19
C SER A 89 12.43 -3.58 12.14
N ILE A 90 12.56 -3.12 10.91
CA ILE A 90 13.01 -3.94 9.77
C ILE A 90 14.29 -3.33 9.20
N PRO A 91 15.42 -4.07 9.18
CA PRO A 91 16.62 -3.59 8.51
C PRO A 91 16.37 -3.48 7.01
N VAL A 92 16.79 -2.37 6.42
CA VAL A 92 16.63 -2.14 4.98
C VAL A 92 17.96 -1.83 4.33
N PHE A 93 18.13 -2.36 3.13
CA PHE A 93 19.23 -2.02 2.24
C PHE A 93 18.64 -1.63 0.90
N LEU A 94 18.91 -0.41 0.44
CA LEU A 94 18.42 0.16 -0.80
C LEU A 94 19.62 0.52 -1.68
N PRO A 95 20.03 -0.36 -2.61
CA PRO A 95 21.05 -0.01 -3.61
C PRO A 95 20.69 1.24 -4.40
N SER A 96 21.67 1.82 -5.09
CA SER A 96 21.41 2.90 -6.05
C SER A 96 20.42 2.43 -7.12
N SER A 97 19.48 3.31 -7.49
CA SER A 97 18.47 3.05 -8.54
C SER A 97 17.67 1.76 -8.32
N SER A 98 17.20 1.53 -7.08
CA SER A 98 16.49 0.33 -6.69
C SER A 98 15.05 0.59 -6.26
N ARG A 99 14.22 -0.45 -6.37
CA ARG A 99 12.87 -0.51 -5.80
C ARG A 99 12.75 -1.78 -4.98
N LYS A 100 12.26 -1.67 -3.74
CA LYS A 100 12.06 -2.81 -2.84
C LYS A 100 10.68 -2.77 -2.20
N LEU A 101 10.10 -3.95 -2.04
CA LEU A 101 8.87 -4.18 -1.30
C LEU A 101 9.22 -4.87 0.02
N TYR A 102 8.77 -4.30 1.13
CA TYR A 102 8.81 -4.91 2.46
C TYR A 102 7.38 -5.25 2.90
N GLN A 103 7.15 -6.50 3.27
CA GLN A 103 5.86 -6.99 3.77
C GLN A 103 5.96 -7.24 5.28
N VAL A 104 5.06 -6.64 6.05
CA VAL A 104 5.02 -6.75 7.51
C VAL A 104 3.57 -6.89 7.94
N ASN A 105 3.27 -7.81 8.85
CA ASN A 105 1.95 -7.90 9.46
C ASN A 105 1.95 -7.12 10.77
N VAL A 106 1.02 -6.19 10.94
CA VAL A 106 0.88 -5.40 12.17
C VAL A 106 -0.51 -5.55 12.75
N LEU A 107 -0.61 -5.59 14.07
CA LEU A 107 -1.90 -5.55 14.76
C LEU A 107 -2.35 -4.08 14.91
N LEU A 108 -3.49 -3.74 14.29
CA LEU A 108 -4.10 -2.41 14.42
C LEU A 108 -5.24 -2.48 15.45
N GLU A 109 -5.01 -1.97 16.65
CA GLU A 109 -5.98 -2.07 17.76
C GLU A 109 -6.89 -0.84 17.89
N THR A 110 -6.54 0.28 17.26
CA THR A 110 -7.28 1.54 17.32
C THR A 110 -7.10 2.34 16.05
N ASP A 111 -8.10 3.16 15.70
CA ASP A 111 -8.06 4.13 14.60
C ASP A 111 -7.94 5.59 15.06
N VAL A 112 -7.86 5.82 16.37
CA VAL A 112 -7.70 7.16 16.95
C VAL A 112 -6.34 7.77 16.60
N TYR A 113 -5.30 6.94 16.47
CA TYR A 113 -3.95 7.39 16.16
C TYR A 113 -3.53 6.97 14.75
N PRO A 114 -2.79 7.81 14.02
CA PRO A 114 -2.29 7.45 12.70
C PRO A 114 -1.22 6.36 12.78
N LEU A 115 -1.14 5.53 11.74
CA LEU A 115 -0.01 4.65 11.50
C LEU A 115 1.20 5.51 11.15
N GLN A 116 2.31 5.37 11.89
CA GLN A 116 3.55 6.08 11.59
C GLN A 116 4.54 5.12 10.94
N VAL A 117 5.03 5.48 9.76
CA VAL A 117 6.06 4.72 9.04
C VAL A 117 7.23 5.65 8.77
N SER A 118 8.41 5.30 9.26
CA SER A 118 9.62 6.08 9.04
C SER A 118 10.78 5.22 8.55
N LEU A 119 11.60 5.79 7.68
CA LEU A 119 12.90 5.23 7.31
C LEU A 119 13.98 6.06 7.98
N ILE A 120 14.75 5.42 8.86
CA ILE A 120 15.86 6.05 9.57
C ILE A 120 17.20 5.50 9.08
N SER A 121 18.25 6.33 9.10
CA SER A 121 19.64 5.89 8.92
C SER A 121 20.51 6.58 9.96
N GLY A 122 21.17 5.78 10.82
CA GLY A 122 21.85 6.31 12.00
C GLY A 122 20.88 7.06 12.92
N LYS A 123 21.06 8.38 13.07
CA LYS A 123 20.20 9.26 13.88
C LYS A 123 19.23 10.10 13.03
N GLU A 124 19.30 10.00 11.71
CA GLU A 124 18.54 10.83 10.80
C GLU A 124 17.27 10.12 10.32
N SER A 125 16.14 10.85 10.31
CA SER A 125 14.89 10.38 9.71
C SER A 125 14.83 10.82 8.25
N LEU A 126 15.10 9.87 7.34
CA LEU A 126 15.16 10.14 5.90
C LEU A 126 13.77 10.28 5.28
N LEU A 127 12.80 9.49 5.74
CA LEU A 127 11.40 9.61 5.37
C LEU A 127 10.52 9.40 6.59
N LYS A 128 9.40 10.13 6.66
CA LYS A 128 8.35 9.93 7.64
C LYS A 128 6.99 10.09 6.98
N LYS A 129 6.07 9.16 7.24
CA LYS A 129 4.67 9.22 6.85
C LYS A 129 3.78 8.97 8.06
N GLU A 130 2.76 9.79 8.21
CA GLU A 130 1.66 9.58 9.13
C GLU A 130 0.41 9.31 8.30
N ILE A 131 -0.19 8.14 8.50
CA ILE A 131 -1.30 7.65 7.68
C ILE A 131 -2.50 7.53 8.61
N PRO A 132 -3.53 8.39 8.45
CA PRO A 132 -4.78 8.23 9.17
C PRO A 132 -5.37 6.84 8.92
N ILE A 133 -5.76 6.18 10.00
CA ILE A 133 -6.36 4.85 9.99
C ILE A 133 -7.87 5.06 9.85
N GLN A 134 -8.48 4.53 8.78
CA GLN A 134 -9.93 4.47 8.56
C GLN A 134 -10.35 3.01 8.39
N PRO A 135 -10.72 2.30 9.47
CA PRO A 135 -11.00 0.89 9.39
C PRO A 135 -12.37 0.61 8.79
N PHE A 136 -12.52 -0.59 8.26
CA PHE A 136 -13.81 -1.06 7.81
C PHE A 136 -14.56 -1.71 8.98
N TYR A 137 -15.55 -1.01 9.50
CA TYR A 137 -16.35 -1.43 10.65
C TYR A 137 -17.39 -2.48 10.24
N MET A 138 -16.95 -3.74 10.09
CA MET A 138 -17.85 -4.87 9.86
C MET A 138 -17.57 -6.06 10.77
N ASP A 139 -18.65 -6.69 11.22
CA ASP A 139 -18.60 -7.89 12.05
C ASP A 139 -18.04 -9.08 11.26
N GLU A 140 -18.41 -9.23 9.99
CA GLU A 140 -17.91 -10.30 9.12
C GLU A 140 -16.52 -9.95 8.54
N GLY A 141 -15.69 -10.99 8.32
CA GLY A 141 -14.40 -10.85 7.65
C GLY A 141 -14.53 -10.69 6.13
N PHE A 142 -13.40 -10.47 5.46
CA PHE A 142 -13.35 -10.22 4.02
C PHE A 142 -13.37 -11.51 3.20
N ILE A 143 -13.86 -11.41 1.97
CA ILE A 143 -13.61 -12.39 0.90
C ILE A 143 -12.47 -11.82 0.06
N LEU A 144 -11.32 -12.49 0.06
CA LEU A 144 -10.17 -12.12 -0.76
C LEU A 144 -10.14 -12.96 -2.03
N VAL A 145 -10.14 -12.31 -3.19
CA VAL A 145 -10.09 -12.95 -4.51
C VAL A 145 -8.73 -12.68 -5.14
N VAL A 146 -8.07 -13.75 -5.56
CA VAL A 146 -6.78 -13.70 -6.24
C VAL A 146 -7.02 -14.00 -7.70
N ASN A 147 -6.97 -12.97 -8.54
CA ASN A 147 -7.14 -13.13 -10.00
C ASN A 147 -6.48 -11.97 -10.78
N LYS A 148 -6.30 -12.18 -12.09
CA LYS A 148 -5.65 -11.19 -12.97
C LYS A 148 -6.57 -10.04 -13.38
N THR A 149 -7.89 -10.24 -13.32
CA THR A 149 -8.88 -9.27 -13.83
C THR A 149 -9.39 -8.30 -12.77
N HIS A 150 -9.13 -8.55 -11.49
CA HIS A 150 -9.63 -7.76 -10.34
C HIS A 150 -11.15 -7.51 -10.40
N ALA A 151 -11.89 -8.54 -10.83
CA ALA A 151 -13.34 -8.48 -11.05
C ALA A 151 -13.95 -9.90 -11.10
N GLY A 152 -15.29 -9.97 -11.15
CA GLY A 152 -16.04 -11.20 -11.47
C GLY A 152 -16.68 -11.89 -10.27
N PHE A 153 -16.40 -11.42 -9.05
CA PHE A 153 -16.88 -12.02 -7.81
C PHE A 153 -17.71 -11.05 -6.94
N ASP A 154 -18.00 -9.84 -7.43
CA ASP A 154 -18.74 -8.81 -6.69
C ASP A 154 -20.17 -9.24 -6.32
N PHE A 155 -20.72 -10.22 -7.04
CA PHE A 155 -21.99 -10.83 -6.67
C PHE A 155 -21.97 -11.48 -5.28
N LEU A 156 -20.79 -11.87 -4.77
CA LEU A 156 -20.63 -12.42 -3.41
C LEU A 156 -20.76 -11.34 -2.31
N ALA A 157 -20.61 -10.06 -2.66
CA ALA A 157 -20.87 -8.96 -1.74
C ALA A 157 -22.38 -8.76 -1.49
N GLN A 158 -23.24 -9.34 -2.34
CA GLN A 158 -24.70 -9.21 -2.24
C GLN A 158 -25.25 -10.13 -1.13
N GLY A 159 -25.32 -9.60 0.08
CA GLY A 159 -25.90 -10.26 1.26
C GLY A 159 -27.33 -9.82 1.57
N LYS A 160 -28.03 -10.58 2.42
CA LYS A 160 -29.26 -10.10 3.09
C LYS A 160 -28.93 -8.83 3.89
N ILE A 161 -29.92 -7.95 4.07
CA ILE A 161 -29.88 -6.59 4.68
C ILE A 161 -29.01 -6.44 5.96
N LYS A 162 -28.60 -7.52 6.65
CA LYS A 162 -27.80 -7.51 7.89
C LYS A 162 -26.40 -8.15 7.81
N LYS A 163 -25.95 -8.61 6.65
CA LYS A 163 -24.62 -9.22 6.47
C LYS A 163 -23.97 -8.59 5.24
N VAL A 164 -23.35 -7.44 5.42
CA VAL A 164 -22.55 -6.86 4.36
C VAL A 164 -21.23 -7.65 4.33
N ARG A 165 -20.91 -8.18 3.16
CA ARG A 165 -19.63 -8.83 2.88
C ARG A 165 -18.89 -7.97 1.90
N GLN A 166 -17.61 -7.77 2.16
CA GLN A 166 -16.74 -7.03 1.26
C GLN A 166 -15.86 -8.03 0.50
N VAL A 167 -15.95 -7.98 -0.82
CA VAL A 167 -15.08 -8.71 -1.74
C VAL A 167 -13.92 -7.79 -2.09
N LEU A 168 -12.70 -8.28 -1.93
CA LEU A 168 -11.46 -7.56 -2.19
C LEU A 168 -10.65 -8.34 -3.21
N TYR A 169 -9.95 -7.66 -4.11
CA TYR A 169 -9.09 -8.30 -5.09
C TYR A 169 -7.60 -8.09 -4.78
N THR A 170 -6.78 -9.07 -5.14
CA THR A 170 -5.34 -8.96 -5.01
C THR A 170 -4.59 -9.78 -6.05
N ASP A 171 -3.33 -9.40 -6.27
CA ASP A 171 -2.40 -10.13 -7.12
C ASP A 171 -1.71 -11.25 -6.30
N PRO A 172 -1.33 -12.38 -6.93
CA PRO A 172 -0.63 -13.48 -6.22
C PRO A 172 0.63 -13.03 -5.48
N ASN A 173 1.41 -12.13 -6.08
CA ASN A 173 2.64 -11.61 -5.48
C ASN A 173 2.43 -10.69 -4.26
N LYS A 174 1.18 -10.29 -3.98
CA LYS A 174 0.80 -9.48 -2.82
C LYS A 174 0.26 -10.31 -1.67
N LEU A 175 0.08 -11.62 -1.86
CA LEU A 175 -0.38 -12.53 -0.82
C LEU A 175 0.63 -12.60 0.34
N PRO A 176 0.15 -12.59 1.60
CA PRO A 176 1.00 -12.78 2.77
C PRO A 176 1.74 -14.12 2.74
N SER A 177 3.01 -14.08 3.15
CA SER A 177 3.88 -15.25 3.34
C SER A 177 3.80 -15.87 4.74
N HIS A 178 2.90 -15.34 5.59
CA HIS A 178 2.65 -15.84 6.94
C HIS A 178 1.14 -15.87 7.16
N TRP A 179 0.64 -16.93 7.80
CA TRP A 179 -0.80 -17.15 8.01
C TRP A 179 -1.51 -15.97 8.68
N ILE A 180 -0.79 -15.28 9.56
CA ILE A 180 -1.34 -14.17 10.35
C ILE A 180 -1.73 -12.96 9.49
N GLY A 181 -1.19 -12.83 8.28
CA GLY A 181 -1.61 -11.78 7.34
C GLY A 181 -3.01 -12.00 6.76
N TYR A 182 -3.61 -13.16 6.98
CA TYR A 182 -4.97 -13.51 6.54
C TYR A 182 -6.00 -13.39 7.68
N ASP A 183 -5.64 -12.81 8.83
CA ASP A 183 -6.49 -12.78 10.03
C ASP A 183 -7.86 -12.11 9.81
N ALA A 184 -7.90 -11.03 9.01
CA ALA A 184 -9.16 -10.38 8.62
C ALA A 184 -9.90 -11.10 7.47
N ILE A 185 -9.31 -12.11 6.86
CA ILE A 185 -9.84 -12.83 5.70
C ILE A 185 -10.60 -14.06 6.18
N GLN A 186 -11.87 -14.16 5.79
CA GLN A 186 -12.71 -15.32 6.10
C GLN A 186 -12.74 -16.33 4.95
N THR A 187 -12.58 -15.87 3.71
CA THR A 187 -12.58 -16.75 2.53
C THR A 187 -11.57 -16.24 1.52
N LEU A 188 -10.69 -17.14 1.08
CA LEU A 188 -9.74 -16.93 0.01
C LEU A 188 -10.27 -17.64 -1.24
N ILE A 189 -10.37 -16.92 -2.35
CA ILE A 189 -10.73 -17.47 -3.65
C ILE A 189 -9.50 -17.38 -4.54
N LEU A 190 -8.97 -18.54 -4.94
CA LEU A 190 -7.93 -18.63 -5.96
C LEU A 190 -8.61 -18.90 -7.29
N ASP A 191 -8.73 -17.87 -8.11
CA ASP A 191 -9.36 -17.97 -9.43
C ASP A 191 -8.31 -18.29 -10.48
N ASP A 192 -8.59 -19.28 -11.34
CA ASP A 192 -7.67 -19.74 -12.39
C ASP A 192 -6.30 -20.18 -11.82
N ILE A 193 -6.35 -21.15 -10.89
CA ILE A 193 -5.20 -21.65 -10.11
C ILE A 193 -4.02 -22.10 -10.97
N GLU A 194 -4.26 -22.66 -12.15
CA GLU A 194 -3.21 -23.10 -13.09
C GLU A 194 -2.35 -21.93 -13.59
N SER A 195 -2.91 -20.72 -13.56
CA SER A 195 -2.25 -19.50 -14.00
C SER A 195 -1.62 -18.71 -12.85
N LEU A 196 -1.75 -19.20 -11.60
CA LEU A 196 -1.23 -18.59 -10.39
C LEU A 196 0.15 -19.19 -10.06
N GLU A 197 1.11 -18.33 -9.80
CA GLU A 197 2.42 -18.71 -9.29
C GLU A 197 2.48 -18.28 -7.82
N LEU A 198 2.45 -19.27 -6.91
CA LEU A 198 2.60 -19.06 -5.47
C LEU A 198 3.99 -19.52 -5.03
N SER A 199 4.58 -18.81 -4.07
CA SER A 199 5.82 -19.27 -3.43
C SER A 199 5.51 -20.35 -2.38
N SER A 200 6.51 -21.15 -2.03
CA SER A 200 6.40 -22.16 -0.96
C SER A 200 5.97 -21.55 0.38
N GLU A 201 6.39 -20.32 0.68
CA GLU A 201 6.00 -19.60 1.88
C GLU A 201 4.53 -19.18 1.84
N GLN A 202 4.03 -18.77 0.67
CA GLN A 202 2.62 -18.41 0.50
C GLN A 202 1.71 -19.64 0.59
N GLU A 203 2.09 -20.76 -0.04
CA GLU A 203 1.38 -22.03 0.08
C GLU A 203 1.28 -22.47 1.54
N LYS A 204 2.42 -22.50 2.24
CA LYS A 204 2.47 -22.85 3.66
C LYS A 204 1.62 -21.90 4.53
N ALA A 205 1.67 -20.60 4.26
CA ALA A 205 0.86 -19.62 4.99
C ALA A 205 -0.65 -19.86 4.80
N ILE A 206 -1.07 -20.24 3.58
CA ILE A 206 -2.46 -20.58 3.29
C ILE A 206 -2.84 -21.88 4.01
N GLU A 207 -1.99 -22.92 4.00
CA GLU A 207 -2.22 -24.18 4.74
C GLU A 207 -2.39 -23.95 6.24
N GLU A 208 -1.50 -23.15 6.85
CA GLU A 208 -1.57 -22.79 8.26
C GLU A 208 -2.85 -22.00 8.57
N TRP A 209 -3.23 -21.04 7.73
CA TRP A 209 -4.47 -20.28 7.88
C TRP A 209 -5.72 -21.16 7.73
N LEU A 210 -5.70 -22.16 6.85
CA LEU A 210 -6.77 -23.15 6.73
C LEU A 210 -6.92 -23.97 8.01
N SER A 211 -5.80 -24.33 8.65
CA SER A 211 -5.81 -25.13 9.89
C SER A 211 -6.51 -24.44 11.07
N ILE A 212 -6.62 -23.11 11.04
CA ILE A 212 -7.28 -22.31 12.08
C ILE A 212 -8.71 -21.85 11.70
N GLY A 213 -9.29 -22.41 10.64
CA GLY A 213 -10.68 -22.20 10.26
C GLY A 213 -10.90 -21.26 9.05
N GLY A 214 -9.83 -20.91 8.33
CA GLY A 214 -9.94 -20.27 7.02
C GLY A 214 -10.72 -21.13 6.02
N ARG A 215 -11.24 -20.49 4.96
CA ARG A 215 -11.96 -21.18 3.87
C ARG A 215 -11.32 -20.88 2.54
N LEU A 216 -10.88 -21.92 1.83
CA LEU A 216 -10.33 -21.79 0.48
C LEU A 216 -11.36 -22.27 -0.55
N ILE A 217 -11.56 -21.47 -1.58
CA ILE A 217 -12.28 -21.83 -2.80
C ILE A 217 -11.27 -21.77 -3.94
N ILE A 218 -11.17 -22.83 -4.71
CA ILE A 218 -10.31 -22.89 -5.90
C ILE A 218 -11.23 -22.99 -7.11
N THR A 219 -11.03 -22.12 -8.09
CA THR A 219 -11.63 -22.26 -9.41
C THR A 219 -10.54 -22.71 -10.39
N ALA A 220 -10.94 -23.55 -11.34
CA ALA A 220 -10.12 -23.86 -12.50
C ALA A 220 -10.77 -23.21 -13.72
N LYS A 221 -10.03 -22.38 -14.46
CA LYS A 221 -10.41 -22.08 -15.85
C LYS A 221 -9.96 -23.25 -16.70
N GLY A 222 -10.84 -24.21 -16.89
CA GLY A 222 -10.60 -25.26 -17.86
C GLY A 222 -10.56 -24.66 -19.27
N GLY A 223 -9.40 -24.75 -19.91
CA GLY A 223 -9.36 -25.21 -21.29
C GLY A 223 -9.83 -26.65 -21.33
N TYR A 224 -11.11 -26.91 -21.01
CA TYR A 224 -11.68 -28.24 -21.11
C TYR A 224 -11.54 -28.65 -22.57
N GLY A 225 -10.63 -29.58 -22.85
CA GLY A 225 -10.63 -30.31 -24.10
C GLY A 225 -12.05 -30.77 -24.35
N LYS A 226 -12.64 -30.33 -25.45
CA LYS A 226 -13.89 -30.87 -25.97
C LYS A 226 -13.64 -32.37 -26.20
N PHE A 227 -13.96 -33.21 -25.23
CA PHE A 227 -14.15 -34.63 -25.51
C PHE A 227 -15.42 -34.76 -26.35
N LYS A 228 -15.26 -34.72 -27.66
CA LYS A 228 -16.25 -35.31 -28.56
C LYS A 228 -16.11 -36.81 -28.40
N SER A 229 -17.11 -37.44 -27.78
CA SER A 229 -17.34 -38.87 -28.02
C SER A 229 -17.43 -39.07 -29.52
N SER A 230 -16.64 -40.02 -30.03
CA SER A 230 -16.90 -40.63 -31.34
C SER A 230 -18.22 -41.39 -31.28
#